data_AF-A0A2N3LLN4-F1
#
_entry.id   AF-A0A2N3LLN4-F1
#
_cell.length_a   1.000
_cell.length_b   1.000
_cell.length_c   1.000
_cell.angle_alpha   90.00
_cell.angle_beta   90.00
_cell.angle_gamma   90.00
#
_symmetry.space_group_name_H-M   'P 1'
#
loop_
_entity.id
_entity.type
_entity.pdbx_description
1 polymer ?
#
loop_
_entity_poly.entity_id
_entity_poly.type
_entity_poly.pdbx_seq_one_letter_code
_entity_poly.pdbx_strand_id
1 'polypeptide(L)'
;MKFIECGIGNTWFIRTETELEDGTEYEVIGVAKPIEFHSIYLRVWIGKHVFILDLKEGLKIKKKNRKDFKIIGHCKSLKDCAINEIYNLEIK
;
A
#
# COMPACT_ATOMS: atom_id res chain seq x y z
N MET A 1 2.52 7.77 -7.12
CA MET A 1 1.70 7.71 -5.89
C MET A 1 2.47 7.06 -4.74
N LYS A 2 1.97 7.06 -3.50
CA LYS A 2 2.58 6.29 -2.38
C LYS A 2 1.61 5.19 -1.95
N PHE A 3 2.11 3.99 -1.71
CA PHE A 3 1.33 2.85 -1.24
C PHE A 3 2.01 2.25 -0.02
N ILE A 4 1.30 2.13 1.08
CA ILE A 4 1.80 1.47 2.28
C ILE A 4 1.15 0.11 2.34
N GLU A 5 1.95 -0.94 2.24
CA GLU A 5 1.53 -2.30 2.45
C GLU A 5 1.93 -2.72 3.87
N CYS A 6 1.00 -3.27 4.63
CA CYS A 6 1.27 -3.97 5.87
C CYS A 6 0.59 -5.34 5.84
N GLY A 7 1.27 -6.39 6.24
CA GLY A 7 0.67 -7.71 6.17
C GLY A 7 1.45 -8.84 6.82
N ILE A 8 0.71 -9.89 7.18
CA ILE A 8 1.22 -11.15 7.70
C ILE A 8 1.12 -12.18 6.57
N GLY A 9 2.24 -12.83 6.24
CA GLY A 9 2.34 -13.80 5.13
C GLY A 9 2.98 -13.25 3.84
N ASN A 10 3.47 -12.01 3.86
CA ASN A 10 4.43 -11.46 2.90
C ASN A 10 5.85 -11.47 3.47
N THR A 11 6.85 -11.26 2.62
CA THR A 11 8.27 -11.27 3.03
C THR A 11 8.52 -10.26 4.14
N TRP A 12 7.92 -9.06 4.07
CA TRP A 12 8.10 -7.97 5.03
C TRP A 12 6.77 -7.56 5.67
N PHE A 13 6.80 -7.26 6.97
CA PHE A 13 5.60 -6.90 7.75
C PHE A 13 4.99 -5.56 7.34
N ILE A 14 5.83 -4.58 7.00
CA ILE A 14 5.44 -3.24 6.58
C ILE A 14 6.42 -2.76 5.50
N ARG A 15 5.88 -2.29 4.39
CA ARG A 15 6.62 -1.75 3.24
C ARG A 15 5.90 -0.53 2.69
N THR A 16 6.64 0.50 2.31
CA THR A 16 6.10 1.61 1.52
C THR A 16 6.67 1.55 0.12
N GLU A 17 5.80 1.52 -0.87
CA GLU A 17 6.10 1.58 -2.29
C GLU A 17 5.80 2.99 -2.78
N THR A 18 6.78 3.64 -3.39
CA THR A 18 6.61 4.99 -3.93
C THR A 18 6.84 4.98 -5.42
N GLU A 19 5.80 5.35 -6.15
CA GLU A 19 5.79 5.52 -7.60
C GLU A 19 5.99 7.01 -7.90
N LEU A 20 7.06 7.35 -8.60
CA LEU A 20 7.38 8.70 -9.09
C LEU A 20 6.56 9.02 -10.34
N GLU A 21 6.38 10.32 -10.63
CA GLU A 21 5.65 10.76 -11.84
C GLU A 21 6.34 10.30 -13.12
N ASP A 22 7.66 10.06 -13.06
CA ASP A 22 8.50 9.52 -14.12
C ASP A 22 8.39 7.99 -14.27
N GLY A 23 7.42 7.35 -13.59
CA GLY A 23 7.20 5.90 -13.63
C GLY A 23 8.25 5.05 -12.89
N THR A 24 9.22 5.68 -12.23
CA THR A 24 10.20 4.97 -11.39
C THR A 24 9.56 4.56 -10.06
N GLU A 25 9.67 3.28 -9.71
CA GLU A 25 9.18 2.70 -8.46
C GLU A 25 10.34 2.37 -7.52
N TYR A 26 10.21 2.71 -6.24
CA TYR A 26 11.14 2.25 -5.22
C TYR A 26 10.41 1.79 -3.96
N GLU A 27 10.98 0.75 -3.34
CA GLU A 27 10.45 0.10 -2.14
C GLU A 27 11.28 0.51 -0.92
N VAL A 28 10.61 0.90 0.15
CA VAL A 28 11.22 1.23 1.43
C VAL A 28 10.67 0.32 2.51
N ILE A 29 11.55 -0.27 3.32
CA ILE A 29 11.14 -1.06 4.50
C ILE A 29 10.55 -0.10 5.52
N GLY A 30 9.33 -0.34 5.99
CA GLY A 30 8.64 0.52 6.96
C GLY A 30 7.75 1.60 6.32
N VAL A 31 7.47 2.66 7.09
CA VAL A 31 6.47 3.69 6.76
C VAL A 31 7.16 4.99 6.35
N ALA A 32 7.07 5.37 5.08
CA ALA A 32 7.61 6.64 4.59
C ALA A 32 6.58 7.77 4.76
N LYS A 33 6.83 8.69 5.70
CA LYS A 33 6.04 9.92 5.88
C LYS A 33 6.36 10.94 4.76
N PRO A 34 5.49 11.93 4.49
CA PRO A 34 4.11 12.12 4.94
C PRO A 34 3.12 11.28 4.13
N ILE A 35 1.96 11.00 4.74
CA ILE A 35 0.94 10.05 4.26
C ILE A 35 -0.40 10.78 4.26
N GLU A 36 -0.91 11.09 3.09
CA GLU A 36 -2.27 11.58 2.89
C GLU A 36 -3.20 10.43 2.51
N PHE A 37 -4.05 10.04 3.45
CA PHE A 37 -4.94 8.90 3.30
C PHE A 37 -5.95 9.09 2.16
N HIS A 38 -5.99 8.16 1.20
CA HIS A 38 -6.94 8.22 0.10
C HIS A 38 -7.90 7.03 0.05
N SER A 39 -7.39 5.81 0.16
CA SER A 39 -8.22 4.60 0.15
C SER A 39 -7.52 3.43 0.82
N ILE A 40 -8.29 2.57 1.47
CA ILE A 40 -7.82 1.29 2.01
C ILE A 40 -8.27 0.16 1.08
N TYR A 41 -7.35 -0.76 0.87
CA TYR A 41 -7.57 -2.05 0.26
C TYR A 41 -7.11 -3.13 1.24
N LEU A 42 -8.00 -4.01 1.67
CA LEU A 42 -7.70 -5.10 2.60
C LEU A 42 -7.92 -6.44 1.90
N ARG A 43 -6.90 -7.28 1.87
CA ARG A 43 -6.93 -8.63 1.33
C ARG A 43 -6.70 -9.64 2.45
N VAL A 44 -7.69 -10.48 2.70
CA VAL A 44 -7.62 -11.56 3.69
C VAL A 44 -7.75 -12.89 2.97
N TRP A 45 -6.69 -13.69 3.02
CA TRP A 45 -6.66 -15.05 2.54
C TRP A 45 -6.87 -15.99 3.74
N ILE A 46 -7.97 -16.75 3.71
CA ILE A 46 -8.28 -17.78 4.71
C ILE A 46 -8.54 -19.10 3.98
N GLY A 47 -7.58 -20.02 4.06
CA GLY A 47 -7.69 -21.35 3.45
C GLY A 47 -7.81 -21.24 1.93
N LYS A 48 -8.96 -21.61 1.35
CA LYS A 48 -9.21 -21.49 -0.10
C LYS A 48 -9.92 -20.18 -0.49
N HIS A 49 -10.25 -19.33 0.46
CA HIS A 49 -11.03 -18.11 0.21
C HIS A 49 -10.13 -16.88 0.32
N VAL A 50 -10.26 -15.96 -0.62
CA VAL A 50 -9.59 -14.66 -0.65
C VAL A 50 -10.68 -13.60 -0.63
N PHE A 51 -10.75 -12.88 0.47
CA PHE A 51 -11.59 -11.71 0.67
C PHE A 51 -10.78 -10.49 0.28
N ILE A 52 -11.36 -9.64 -0.54
CA ILE A 52 -10.77 -8.38 -0.99
C ILE A 52 -11.80 -7.31 -0.67
N LEU A 53 -11.50 -6.45 0.28
CA LEU A 53 -12.31 -5.30 0.64
C LEU A 53 -11.60 -4.05 0.16
N ASP A 54 -12.18 -3.37 -0.82
CA ASP A 54 -11.73 -2.06 -1.26
C ASP A 54 -12.77 -1.03 -0.80
N LEU A 55 -12.36 0.07 -0.17
CA LEU A 55 -13.31 1.12 0.21
C LEU A 55 -14.04 1.74 -1.00
N LYS A 56 -13.45 1.70 -2.19
CA LYS A 56 -14.04 2.22 -3.42
C LYS A 56 -14.88 1.18 -4.17
N GLU A 57 -14.39 -0.06 -4.25
CA GLU A 57 -15.05 -1.12 -5.05
C GLU A 57 -15.94 -2.07 -4.22
N GLY A 58 -15.88 -1.99 -2.89
CA GLY A 58 -16.61 -2.85 -1.97
C GLY A 58 -15.93 -4.20 -1.72
N LEU A 59 -16.72 -5.19 -1.28
CA LEU A 59 -16.26 -6.52 -0.92
C LEU A 59 -16.33 -7.48 -2.13
N LYS A 60 -15.20 -8.09 -2.46
CA LYS A 60 -15.05 -9.14 -3.48
C LYS A 60 -14.52 -10.40 -2.83
N ILE A 61 -15.15 -11.54 -3.12
CA ILE A 61 -14.75 -12.85 -2.58
C ILE A 61 -14.32 -13.74 -3.74
N LYS A 62 -13.14 -14.35 -3.65
CA LYS A 62 -12.61 -15.28 -4.65
C LYS A 62 -12.22 -16.59 -4.00
N LYS A 63 -12.43 -17.70 -4.71
CA LYS A 63 -11.97 -19.02 -4.31
C LYS A 63 -10.69 -19.38 -5.07
N LYS A 64 -9.66 -19.82 -4.36
CA LYS A 64 -8.39 -20.31 -4.92
C LYS A 64 -8.28 -21.82 -4.69
N ASN A 65 -7.59 -22.51 -5.59
CA ASN A 65 -7.43 -23.96 -5.49
C ASN A 65 -6.49 -24.35 -4.33
N ARG A 66 -5.45 -23.55 -4.10
CA ARG A 66 -4.49 -23.72 -3.01
C ARG A 66 -5.02 -23.18 -1.69
N LYS A 67 -4.59 -23.81 -0.59
CA LYS A 67 -4.82 -23.32 0.77
C LYS A 67 -3.64 -22.44 1.16
N ASP A 68 -3.93 -21.25 1.69
CA ASP A 68 -2.93 -20.33 2.22
C ASP A 68 -3.57 -19.48 3.32
N PHE A 69 -2.76 -18.80 4.12
CA PHE A 69 -3.23 -17.85 5.12
C PHE A 69 -2.38 -16.59 5.05
N LYS A 70 -3.00 -15.48 4.64
CA LYS A 70 -2.33 -14.19 4.45
C LYS A 70 -3.29 -13.07 4.79
N ILE A 71 -2.82 -12.03 5.45
CA ILE A 71 -3.61 -10.82 5.71
C ILE A 71 -2.76 -9.66 5.24
N ILE A 72 -3.23 -8.92 4.24
CA ILE A 72 -2.50 -7.82 3.62
C ILE A 72 -3.42 -6.61 3.57
N GLY A 73 -3.05 -5.56 4.29
CA GLY A 73 -3.64 -4.23 4.17
C GLY A 73 -2.77 -3.34 3.29
N HIS A 74 -3.39 -2.67 2.34
CA HIS A 74 -2.82 -1.62 1.54
C HIS A 74 -3.52 -0.32 1.89
N CYS A 75 -2.75 0.68 2.25
CA CYS A 75 -3.21 2.05 2.37
C CYS A 75 -2.65 2.84 1.19
N LYS A 76 -3.52 3.30 0.31
CA LYS A 76 -3.16 4.21 -0.76
C LYS A 76 -3.07 5.61 -0.18
N SER A 77 -1.92 6.24 -0.39
CA SER A 77 -1.67 7.61 -0.04
C SER A 77 -1.50 8.44 -1.31
N LEU A 78 -2.22 9.57 -1.41
CA LEU A 78 -1.85 10.57 -2.40
C LEU A 78 -0.51 11.20 -1.99
N LYS A 79 0.27 11.57 -3.00
CA LYS A 79 1.44 12.41 -2.80
C LYS A 79 0.90 13.82 -2.66
N ASP A 80 1.08 14.44 -1.49
CA ASP A 80 1.24 15.88 -1.46
C ASP A 80 2.53 16.21 -2.21
N CYS A 81 2.40 16.78 -3.39
CA CYS A 81 3.52 17.31 -4.16
C CYS A 81 4.17 18.52 -3.46
N ALA A 82 3.54 19.06 -2.40
CA ALA A 82 3.92 20.32 -1.76
C ALA A 82 5.14 20.25 -0.83
N ILE A 83 5.61 19.07 -0.42
CA ILE A 83 6.69 18.99 0.60
C ILE A 83 8.09 18.96 -0.03
N ASN A 84 8.23 18.59 -1.31
CA ASN A 84 9.52 18.67 -2.00
C ASN A 84 9.88 20.10 -2.46
N GLU A 85 8.92 21.02 -2.56
CA GLU A 85 9.23 22.45 -2.79
C GLU A 85 9.74 23.14 -1.53
N ILE A 86 9.22 22.80 -0.34
CA ILE A 86 9.65 23.41 0.92
C ILE A 86 11.09 22.99 1.28
N TYR A 87 11.44 21.70 1.13
CA TYR A 87 12.81 21.23 1.44
C TYR A 87 13.87 21.67 0.41
N ASN A 88 13.51 21.96 -0.85
CA ASN A 88 14.45 22.52 -1.84
C ASN A 88 14.63 24.05 -1.72
N LEU A 89 13.82 24.72 -0.90
CA LEU A 89 13.95 26.15 -0.62
C LEU A 89 14.81 26.45 0.62
N GLU A 90 15.02 25.49 1.52
CA GLU A 90 15.94 25.64 2.68
C GLU A 90 17.41 25.29 2.36
N ILE A 91 17.69 24.80 1.15
CA ILE A 91 19.06 24.57 0.64
C ILE A 91 19.29 25.47 -0.58
N LYS A 92 19.23 26.78 -0.39
CA LYS A 92 19.83 27.78 -1.30
C LYS A 92 20.50 28.89 -0.50
#